data_AF-A0A3D5VD29-F1
#
_entry.id   AF-A0A3D5VD29-F1
#
_cell.length_a   1.000
_cell.length_b   1.000
_cell.length_c   1.000
_cell.angle_alpha   90.00
_cell.angle_beta   90.00
_cell.angle_gamma   90.00
#
_symmetry.space_group_name_H-M   'P 1'
#
loop_
_entity.id
_entity.type
_entity.pdbx_description
1 polymer ?
#
loop_
_entity_poly.entity_id
_entity_poly.type
_entity_poly.pdbx_seq_one_letter_code
_entity_poly.pdbx_strand_id
1 'polypeptide(L)'
;NAFQNKRDIHRETAAIIFDVPQKEITPTQRRYAKIINFGLLYGMGANRISKELHIDRKEAQNFIDNYFSKFPTIKDFLANSVQKAKENGYASTILGRKLPLPGLHSKNKRLVAETERF
;
A
#
# COMPACT_ATOMS: atom_id res chain seq x y z
N ASN A 1 2.50 16.75 -11.48
CA ASN A 1 1.99 15.80 -10.47
C ASN A 1 0.47 15.73 -10.48
N ALA A 2 -0.11 14.52 -10.38
CA ALA A 2 -1.55 14.23 -10.33
C ALA A 2 -2.33 15.16 -9.38
N PHE A 3 -1.79 15.29 -8.16
CA PHE A 3 -2.36 16.03 -7.05
C PHE A 3 -2.45 17.54 -7.30
N GLN A 4 -1.46 18.12 -8.00
CA GLN A 4 -1.44 19.56 -8.31
C GLN A 4 -2.42 19.91 -9.44
N ASN A 5 -2.80 18.93 -10.27
CA ASN A 5 -3.62 19.15 -11.46
C ASN A 5 -5.11 18.79 -11.26
N LYS A 6 -5.57 18.54 -10.02
CA LYS A 6 -6.94 18.08 -9.68
C LYS A 6 -7.42 16.87 -10.51
N ARG A 7 -6.50 16.03 -10.96
CA ARG A 7 -6.83 14.84 -11.77
C ARG A 7 -7.33 13.72 -10.85
N ASP A 8 -8.19 12.85 -11.38
CA ASP A 8 -8.70 11.70 -10.64
C ASP A 8 -7.56 10.71 -10.36
N ILE A 9 -6.99 10.81 -9.16
CA ILE A 9 -5.85 10.00 -8.72
C ILE A 9 -6.10 8.50 -8.88
N HIS A 10 -7.34 8.04 -8.72
CA HIS A 10 -7.65 6.61 -8.84
C HIS A 10 -7.67 6.17 -10.29
N ARG A 11 -8.11 7.03 -11.23
CA ARG A 11 -7.93 6.76 -12.66
C ARG A 11 -6.46 6.82 -13.07
N GLU A 12 -5.68 7.73 -12.49
CA GLU A 12 -4.23 7.78 -12.77
C GLU A 12 -3.53 6.52 -12.27
N THR A 13 -3.78 6.12 -11.02
CA THR A 13 -3.24 4.88 -10.46
C THR A 13 -3.73 3.67 -11.24
N ALA A 14 -4.99 3.64 -11.69
CA ALA A 14 -5.49 2.57 -12.54
C ALA A 14 -4.75 2.51 -13.88
N ALA A 15 -4.57 3.64 -14.55
CA ALA A 15 -3.80 3.72 -15.80
C ALA A 15 -2.39 3.15 -15.64
N ILE A 16 -1.75 3.40 -14.50
CA ILE A 16 -0.41 2.89 -14.18
C ILE A 16 -0.41 1.39 -13.88
N ILE A 17 -1.39 0.90 -13.09
CA ILE A 17 -1.49 -0.52 -12.71
C ILE A 17 -1.87 -1.40 -13.90
N PHE A 18 -2.80 -0.93 -14.75
CA PHE A 18 -3.32 -1.68 -15.90
C PHE A 18 -2.56 -1.37 -17.20
N ASP A 19 -1.63 -0.42 -17.19
CA ASP A 19 -0.83 0.02 -18.34
C ASP A 19 -1.69 0.42 -19.56
N VAL A 20 -2.77 1.17 -19.31
CA VAL A 20 -3.70 1.68 -20.33
C VAL A 20 -3.92 3.18 -20.17
N PRO A 21 -4.24 3.92 -21.25
CA PRO A 21 -4.56 5.34 -21.16
C PRO A 21 -5.70 5.63 -20.17
N GLN A 22 -5.60 6.73 -19.40
CA GLN A 22 -6.63 7.11 -18.42
C GLN A 22 -8.06 7.20 -18.99
N LYS A 23 -8.18 7.50 -20.29
CA LYS A 23 -9.45 7.59 -21.00
C LYS A 23 -10.12 6.22 -21.16
N GLU A 24 -9.33 5.17 -21.24
CA GLU A 24 -9.79 3.78 -21.43
C GLU A 24 -10.07 3.08 -20.09
N ILE A 25 -9.71 3.71 -18.97
CA ILE A 25 -10.01 3.17 -17.64
C ILE A 25 -11.51 3.07 -17.41
N THR A 26 -11.93 1.83 -17.17
CA THR A 26 -13.31 1.50 -16.81
C THR A 26 -13.61 1.85 -15.34
N PRO A 27 -14.89 2.03 -14.97
CA PRO A 27 -15.28 2.21 -13.57
C PRO A 27 -14.79 1.08 -12.66
N THR A 28 -14.77 -0.16 -13.16
CA THR A 28 -14.27 -1.33 -12.43
C THR A 28 -12.78 -1.25 -12.16
N GLN A 29 -11.96 -0.94 -13.18
CA GLN A 29 -10.51 -0.77 -13.02
C GLN A 29 -10.19 0.39 -12.05
N ARG A 30 -10.95 1.48 -12.11
CA ARG A 30 -10.83 2.58 -11.14
C ARG A 30 -11.12 2.11 -9.71
N ARG A 31 -12.16 1.30 -9.50
CA ARG A 31 -12.48 0.70 -8.19
C ARG A 31 -11.36 -0.22 -7.73
N TYR A 32 -10.81 -1.04 -8.62
CA TYR A 32 -9.70 -1.95 -8.32
C TYR A 32 -8.46 -1.18 -7.88
N ALA A 33 -8.08 -0.15 -8.63
CA ALA A 33 -6.95 0.71 -8.27
C ALA A 33 -7.14 1.40 -6.92
N LYS A 34 -8.36 1.82 -6.58
CA LYS A 34 -8.68 2.34 -5.24
C LYS A 34 -8.43 1.29 -4.15
N ILE A 35 -8.95 0.07 -4.32
CA ILE A 35 -8.79 -1.02 -3.36
C ILE A 35 -7.31 -1.38 -3.20
N ILE A 36 -6.57 -1.50 -4.30
CA ILE A 36 -5.14 -1.83 -4.29
C ILE A 36 -4.35 -0.72 -3.59
N ASN A 37 -4.57 0.55 -3.94
CA ASN A 37 -3.82 1.67 -3.36
C ASN A 37 -3.99 1.74 -1.83
N PHE A 38 -5.24 1.74 -1.34
CA PHE A 38 -5.49 1.74 0.10
C PHE A 38 -5.04 0.42 0.76
N GLY A 39 -5.27 -0.72 0.12
CA GLY A 39 -4.86 -2.02 0.63
C GLY A 39 -3.35 -2.10 0.84
N LEU A 40 -2.56 -1.68 -0.15
CA LEU A 40 -1.10 -1.70 -0.08
C LEU A 40 -0.56 -0.73 0.97
N LEU A 41 -1.14 0.46 1.10
CA LEU A 41 -0.77 1.41 2.16
C LEU A 41 -0.98 0.83 3.57
N TYR A 42 -1.97 -0.05 3.75
CA TYR A 42 -2.24 -0.75 5.01
C TYR A 42 -1.65 -2.17 5.07
N GLY A 43 -0.68 -2.49 4.20
CA GLY A 43 0.04 -3.76 4.24
C GLY A 43 -0.78 -4.98 3.84
N MET A 44 -1.84 -4.83 3.04
CA MET A 44 -2.55 -5.95 2.45
C MET A 44 -1.67 -6.68 1.43
N GLY A 45 -1.52 -7.99 1.59
CA GLY A 45 -0.85 -8.84 0.61
C GLY A 45 -1.79 -9.39 -0.47
N ALA A 46 -1.21 -10.11 -1.44
CA ALA A 46 -1.91 -10.67 -2.60
C ALA A 46 -3.14 -11.51 -2.23
N ASN A 47 -3.08 -12.29 -1.14
CA ASN A 47 -4.21 -13.11 -0.69
C ASN A 47 -5.45 -12.31 -0.30
N ARG A 48 -5.29 -11.11 0.27
CA ARG A 48 -6.42 -10.27 0.67
C ARG A 48 -6.93 -9.49 -0.53
N ILE A 49 -6.01 -8.98 -1.35
CA ILE A 49 -6.32 -8.28 -2.59
C ILE A 49 -7.07 -9.18 -3.57
N SER A 50 -6.67 -10.44 -3.73
CA SER A 50 -7.35 -11.40 -4.61
C SER A 50 -8.80 -11.65 -4.20
N LYS A 51 -9.07 -11.71 -2.88
CA LYS A 51 -10.42 -11.86 -2.34
C LYS A 51 -11.29 -10.63 -2.56
N GLU A 52 -10.75 -9.44 -2.33
CA GLU A 52 -11.48 -8.16 -2.50
C GLU A 52 -11.80 -7.86 -3.98
N LEU A 53 -10.92 -8.27 -4.88
CA LEU A 53 -11.06 -8.05 -6.32
C LEU A 53 -11.77 -9.20 -7.05
N HIS A 54 -11.92 -10.36 -6.39
CA HIS A 54 -12.39 -11.62 -6.98
C HIS A 54 -11.56 -12.08 -8.19
N ILE A 55 -10.23 -12.01 -8.06
CA ILE A 55 -9.27 -12.42 -9.08
C ILE A 55 -8.35 -13.54 -8.58
N ASP A 56 -7.58 -14.13 -9.49
CA ASP A 56 -6.57 -15.11 -9.09
C ASP A 56 -5.47 -14.47 -8.22
N ARG A 57 -4.91 -15.26 -7.30
CA ARG A 57 -3.83 -14.79 -6.43
C ARG A 57 -2.60 -14.34 -7.24
N LYS A 58 -2.28 -15.02 -8.34
CA LYS A 58 -1.15 -14.65 -9.20
C LYS A 58 -1.37 -13.29 -9.85
N GLU A 59 -2.58 -13.03 -10.32
CA GLU A 59 -2.96 -11.74 -10.90
C GLU A 59 -2.89 -10.62 -9.85
N ALA A 60 -3.40 -10.87 -8.64
CA ALA A 60 -3.26 -9.93 -7.53
C ALA A 60 -1.79 -9.62 -7.23
N GLN A 61 -0.90 -10.62 -7.21
CA GLN A 61 0.53 -10.41 -7.00
C GLN A 61 1.14 -9.54 -8.12
N ASN A 62 0.80 -9.79 -9.38
CA ASN A 62 1.26 -8.98 -10.50
C ASN A 62 0.86 -7.51 -10.35
N PHE A 63 -0.35 -7.21 -9.88
CA PHE A 63 -0.76 -5.82 -9.61
C PHE A 63 0.07 -5.17 -8.50
N ILE A 64 0.40 -5.91 -7.43
CA ILE A 64 1.25 -5.41 -6.36
C ILE A 64 2.66 -5.11 -6.88
N ASP A 65 3.23 -6.03 -7.65
CA ASP A 65 4.58 -5.90 -8.18
C ASP A 65 4.68 -4.74 -9.17
N ASN A 66 3.70 -4.60 -10.08
CA ASN A 66 3.63 -3.47 -11.00
C ASN A 66 3.47 -2.14 -10.24
N TYR A 67 2.62 -2.11 -9.20
CA TYR A 67 2.46 -0.93 -8.37
C TYR A 67 3.79 -0.48 -7.74
N PHE A 68 4.52 -1.38 -7.06
CA PHE A 68 5.79 -1.01 -6.42
C PHE A 68 6.93 -0.76 -7.42
N SER A 69 6.89 -1.38 -8.60
CA SER A 69 7.79 -1.08 -9.71
C SER A 69 7.64 0.36 -10.19
N LYS A 70 6.38 0.85 -10.30
CA LYS A 70 6.08 2.22 -10.74
C LYS A 70 6.21 3.25 -9.62
N PHE A 71 6.09 2.83 -8.36
CA PHE A 71 6.20 3.68 -7.17
C PHE A 71 7.27 3.20 -6.17
N PRO A 72 8.56 3.15 -6.55
CA PRO A 72 9.62 2.60 -5.70
C PRO A 72 9.80 3.39 -4.40
N THR A 73 9.61 4.72 -4.44
CA THR A 73 9.74 5.59 -3.27
C THR A 73 8.71 5.29 -2.17
N ILE A 74 7.53 4.77 -2.52
CA ILE A 74 6.52 4.35 -1.53
C ILE A 74 7.04 3.14 -0.76
N LYS A 75 7.63 2.17 -1.46
CA LYS A 75 8.20 0.97 -0.83
C LYS A 75 9.30 1.35 0.16
N ASP A 76 10.19 2.25 -0.24
CA ASP A 76 11.28 2.73 0.62
C ASP A 76 10.75 3.50 1.83
N PHE A 77 9.74 4.34 1.62
CA PHE A 77 9.11 5.07 2.72
C PHE A 77 8.48 4.13 3.76
N LEU A 78 7.74 3.11 3.32
CA LEU A 78 7.13 2.12 4.22
C LEU A 78 8.20 1.32 4.98
N ALA A 79 9.23 0.84 4.29
CA ALA A 79 10.33 0.11 4.90
C ALA A 79 11.08 0.96 5.95
N ASN A 80 11.41 2.20 5.61
CA ASN A 80 12.06 3.14 6.52
C ASN A 80 11.17 3.50 7.73
N SER A 81 9.85 3.59 7.55
CA SER A 81 8.92 3.88 8.64
C SER A 81 8.88 2.74 9.66
N VAL A 82 8.83 1.49 9.18
CA VAL A 82 8.91 0.29 10.04
C VAL A 82 10.25 0.24 10.77
N GLN A 83 11.35 0.50 10.06
CA GLN A 83 12.69 0.47 10.65
C GLN A 83 12.82 1.51 11.78
N LYS A 84 12.40 2.76 11.53
CA LYS A 84 12.37 3.81 12.57
C LYS A 84 11.48 3.45 13.75
N ALA A 85 10.34 2.81 13.51
CA ALA A 85 9.45 2.37 14.59
C ALA A 85 10.10 1.27 15.44
N LYS A 86 10.84 0.33 14.83
CA LYS A 86 11.58 -0.71 15.54
C LYS A 86 12.73 -0.16 16.36
N GLU A 87 13.45 0.83 15.85
CA GLU A 87 14.55 1.48 16.57
C GLU A 87 14.04 2.29 17.77
N ASN A 88 12.95 3.03 17.60
CA ASN A 88 12.42 3.93 18.63
C ASN A 88 11.43 3.25 19.60
N GLY A 89 10.84 2.12 19.22
CA GLY A 89 9.75 1.47 19.96
C GLY A 89 8.38 2.15 19.82
N TYR A 90 8.25 3.15 18.95
CA TYR A 90 7.00 3.86 18.68
C TYR A 90 6.94 4.40 17.25
N ALA A 91 5.72 4.58 16.73
CA ALA A 91 5.46 5.39 15.54
C ALA A 91 5.13 6.84 15.92
N SER A 92 5.33 7.79 15.01
CA SER A 92 4.97 9.19 15.25
C SER A 92 4.25 9.83 14.07
N THR A 93 3.31 10.73 14.35
CA THR A 93 2.65 11.54 13.32
C THR A 93 3.53 12.72 12.92
N ILE A 94 3.19 13.39 11.81
CA ILE A 94 3.89 14.59 11.32
C ILE A 94 3.94 15.71 12.38
N LEU A 95 2.91 15.79 13.24
CA LEU A 95 2.82 16.77 14.33
C LEU A 95 3.45 16.27 15.66
N GLY A 96 4.13 15.13 15.65
CA GLY A 96 4.89 14.62 16.79
C GLY A 96 4.13 13.76 17.80
N ARG A 97 2.85 13.42 17.57
CA ARG A 97 2.11 12.48 18.45
C ARG A 97 2.75 11.10 18.34
N LYS A 98 3.12 10.50 19.48
CA LYS A 98 3.74 9.17 19.55
C LYS A 98 2.70 8.08 19.82
N LEU A 99 2.85 6.94 19.16
CA LEU A 99 2.09 5.71 19.38
C LEU A 99 3.09 4.60 19.76
N PRO A 100 3.15 4.18 21.04
CA PRO A 100 4.00 3.07 21.45
C PRO A 100 3.60 1.77 20.75
N LEU A 101 4.59 1.01 20.27
CA LEU A 101 4.40 -0.24 19.53
C LEU A 101 5.22 -1.38 20.18
N PRO A 102 4.88 -1.80 21.41
CA PRO A 102 5.67 -2.79 22.15
C PRO A 102 5.76 -4.16 21.44
N GLY A 103 4.79 -4.46 20.56
CA GLY A 103 4.79 -5.69 19.77
C GLY A 103 5.95 -5.81 18.78
N LEU A 104 6.63 -4.71 18.43
CA LEU A 104 7.76 -4.71 17.49
C LEU A 104 9.02 -5.44 18.01
N HIS A 105 9.19 -5.52 19.34
CA HIS A 105 10.33 -6.22 19.97
C HIS A 105 9.97 -7.63 20.45
N SER A 106 8.77 -8.12 20.13
CA SER A 106 8.35 -9.46 20.52
C SER A 106 9.14 -10.54 19.81
N LYS A 107 9.41 -11.65 20.51
CA LYS A 107 9.92 -12.88 19.87
C LYS A 107 8.87 -13.54 18.96
N ASN A 108 7.59 -13.19 19.12
CA ASN A 108 6.51 -13.71 18.30
C ASN A 108 6.44 -12.95 16.96
N LYS A 109 6.95 -13.57 15.89
CA LYS A 109 6.96 -12.99 14.54
C LYS A 109 5.58 -12.59 14.01
N ARG A 110 4.52 -13.27 14.43
CA ARG A 110 3.14 -12.92 14.04
C ARG A 110 2.72 -11.59 14.67
N LEU A 111 2.99 -11.42 15.97
CA LEU A 111 2.70 -10.18 16.69
C LEU A 111 3.51 -9.01 16.12
N VAL A 112 4.78 -9.23 15.77
CA VAL A 112 5.60 -8.21 15.08
C VAL A 112 4.94 -7.80 13.77
N ALA A 113 4.61 -8.76 12.89
CA ALA A 113 3.99 -8.48 11.59
C ALA A 113 2.60 -7.82 11.69
N GLU A 114 1.83 -8.13 12.73
CA GLU A 114 0.57 -7.44 13.02
C GLU A 114 0.82 -6.00 13.48
N THR A 115 1.83 -5.78 14.34
CA THR A 115 2.22 -4.46 14.86
C THR A 115 2.78 -3.56 13.75
N GLU A 116 3.52 -4.10 12.79
CA GLU A 116 4.05 -3.35 11.63
C GLU A 116 2.96 -2.76 10.71
N ARG A 117 1.71 -3.27 10.80
CA ARG A 117 0.58 -2.78 10.00
C ARG A 117 -0.23 -1.68 10.69
N PHE A 118 0.02 -1.44 11.98
CA PHE A 118 -0.65 -0.41 12.79
C PHE A 118 0.13 0.90 12.78
#